data_AF-E1ZK29-F1
#
_entry.id   AF-E1ZK29-F1
#
_cell.length_a   1.000
_cell.length_b   1.000
_cell.length_c   1.000
_cell.angle_alpha   90.00
_cell.angle_beta   90.00
_cell.angle_gamma   90.00
#
_symmetry.space_group_name_H-M   'P 1'
#
loop_
_entity.id
_entity.type
_entity.pdbx_description
1 polymer ?
#
loop_
_entity_poly.entity_id
_entity_poly.type
_entity_poly.pdbx_seq_one_letter_code
_entity_poly.pdbx_strand_id
1 'polypeptide(L)'
;MANVVSAVAAAEQEFRACAALREGGTSPQAQAAAAQAAKLYGAALKALHRFGATSRRFWESIEASLHCCCVHGARHRRRPPQPAVSLALDTILHTYPGDADYYFNAAQFEELVLPALLAIGTGVGVNPRGGPQLIAQMAVVGDFVHHSHCEALPRELLDAAAGELCRVLGLLLGSDPEVLYCTLSALGTLMYNETRRDRSGGEDYTRHVPLAVAADLARRGALKPALLMLERTADVHADMFGGVGDGSAFSHILMMAQSMVAGLLVTGDVAAAQRWGRWVARRPAAVAMLLDGVVDPRGEQATIDVLSCLRLAGRLASVCPELLEKLDAGGFRARVERLRRAMTSPVDSDEVAAWLQRLYQPQPGQSGADFLPDYAPGPRPEARQARQAAPPTREQLAGLPIRDLMARLRAADLDANGCTEKGELVELLVAHGQQRQAATGAAAGAAAGAAAGQAGAAAAECAAGPAAARPAGRSCAACGATKGPGVRLQKCAGCHQVYFCNTACQRQMWPAHKAACQAEAAR
;
A
#
# COMPACT_ATOMS: atom_id res chain seq x y z
N MET A 1 8.85 31.76 -13.35
CA MET A 1 8.62 32.47 -12.06
C MET A 1 7.14 32.48 -11.66
N ALA A 2 6.19 32.82 -12.56
CA ALA A 2 4.75 32.78 -12.25
C ALA A 2 4.28 31.40 -11.71
N ASN A 3 4.73 30.31 -12.34
CA ASN A 3 4.39 28.94 -11.89
C ASN A 3 4.88 28.64 -10.46
N VAL A 4 6.07 29.11 -10.09
CA VAL A 4 6.63 28.91 -8.74
C VAL A 4 5.81 29.65 -7.68
N VAL A 5 5.33 30.86 -7.98
CA VAL A 5 4.47 31.60 -7.04
C VAL A 5 3.16 30.86 -6.80
N SER A 6 2.54 30.35 -7.87
CA SER A 6 1.31 29.54 -7.77
C SER A 6 1.53 28.25 -6.98
N ALA A 7 2.62 27.53 -7.26
CA ALA A 7 2.97 26.28 -6.56
C ALA A 7 3.20 26.51 -5.06
N VAL A 8 3.86 27.62 -4.69
CA VAL A 8 4.10 27.96 -3.28
C VAL A 8 2.80 28.30 -2.54
N ALA A 9 1.90 29.04 -3.18
CA ALA A 9 0.60 29.36 -2.59
C ALA A 9 -0.26 28.10 -2.39
N ALA A 10 -0.25 27.18 -3.37
CA ALA A 10 -0.94 25.89 -3.25
C ALA A 10 -0.34 25.04 -2.12
N ALA A 11 0.99 24.91 -2.06
CA ALA A 11 1.67 24.18 -0.99
C ALA A 11 1.39 24.77 0.40
N GLU A 12 1.33 26.11 0.52
CA GLU A 12 0.96 26.75 1.78
C GLU A 12 -0.46 26.37 2.22
N GLN A 13 -1.42 26.41 1.31
CA GLN A 13 -2.80 26.03 1.61
C GLN A 13 -2.90 24.57 2.07
N GLU A 14 -2.15 23.68 1.43
CA GLU A 14 -2.11 22.26 1.77
C GLU A 14 -1.44 22.00 3.11
N PHE A 15 -0.28 22.61 3.38
CA PHE A 15 0.39 22.48 4.69
C PHE A 15 -0.49 23.01 5.82
N ARG A 16 -1.23 24.10 5.60
CA ARG A 16 -2.21 24.61 6.56
C ARG A 16 -3.39 23.64 6.75
N ALA A 17 -3.87 23.02 5.68
CA ALA A 17 -4.92 22.01 5.75
C ALA A 17 -4.46 20.76 6.51
N CYS A 18 -3.26 20.25 6.23
CA CYS A 18 -2.66 19.13 6.97
C CYS A 18 -2.47 19.48 8.44
N ALA A 19 -1.92 20.67 8.75
CA ALA A 19 -1.80 21.12 10.13
C ALA A 19 -3.18 21.16 10.81
N ALA A 20 -4.21 21.74 10.18
CA ALA A 20 -5.54 21.86 10.77
C ALA A 20 -6.24 20.53 11.08
N LEU A 21 -5.82 19.40 10.48
CA LEU A 21 -6.31 18.06 10.81
C LEU A 21 -5.70 17.50 12.10
N ARG A 22 -4.64 18.11 12.63
CA ARG A 22 -3.93 17.68 13.84
C ARG A 22 -4.44 18.45 15.06
N GLU A 23 -4.34 17.84 16.24
CA GLU A 23 -4.73 18.45 17.50
C GLU A 23 -3.88 19.70 17.77
N GLY A 24 -4.54 20.84 18.00
CA GLY A 24 -3.87 22.13 18.15
C GLY A 24 -3.30 22.72 16.83
N GLY A 25 -3.53 22.07 15.70
CA GLY A 25 -2.99 22.49 14.40
C GLY A 25 -3.64 23.72 13.76
N THR A 26 -4.73 24.22 14.35
CA THR A 26 -5.32 25.53 14.04
C THR A 26 -4.71 26.67 14.88
N SER A 27 -3.79 26.36 15.80
CA SER A 27 -3.12 27.37 16.62
C SER A 27 -2.29 28.34 15.76
N PRO A 28 -2.10 29.60 16.20
CA PRO A 28 -1.24 30.55 15.50
C PRO A 28 0.18 30.01 15.25
N GLN A 29 0.70 29.20 16.18
CA GLN A 29 2.02 28.57 16.05
C GLN A 29 2.05 27.52 14.94
N ALA A 30 1.04 26.66 14.85
CA ALA A 30 0.94 25.65 13.79
C ALA A 30 0.80 26.30 12.41
N GLN A 31 -0.01 27.35 12.31
CA GLN A 31 -0.18 28.12 11.07
C GLN A 31 1.11 28.85 10.66
N ALA A 32 1.87 29.37 11.63
CA ALA A 32 3.19 29.96 11.37
C ALA A 32 4.20 28.89 10.91
N ALA A 33 4.17 27.68 11.48
CA ALA A 33 5.00 26.56 11.05
C ALA A 33 4.67 26.14 9.60
N ALA A 34 3.38 26.00 9.26
CA ALA A 34 2.93 25.71 7.90
C ALA A 34 3.37 26.78 6.88
N ALA A 35 3.23 28.06 7.21
CA ALA A 35 3.70 29.16 6.36
C ALA A 35 5.23 29.16 6.21
N GLN A 36 5.98 28.83 7.26
CA GLN A 36 7.43 28.70 7.20
C GLN A 36 7.86 27.51 6.33
N ALA A 37 7.19 26.36 6.44
CA ALA A 37 7.43 25.20 5.57
C ALA A 37 7.17 25.54 4.10
N ALA A 38 6.07 26.23 3.78
CA ALA A 38 5.77 26.67 2.42
C ALA A 38 6.80 27.66 1.85
N LYS A 39 7.28 28.59 2.68
CA LYS A 39 8.35 29.52 2.31
C LYS A 39 9.65 28.78 1.96
N LEU A 40 10.02 27.77 2.75
CA LEU A 40 11.20 26.94 2.50
C LEU A 40 11.02 26.08 1.25
N TYR A 41 9.85 25.46 1.05
CA TYR A 41 9.50 24.76 -0.18
C TYR A 41 9.67 25.65 -1.41
N GLY A 42 9.17 26.90 -1.35
CA GLY A 42 9.36 27.87 -2.40
C GLY A 42 10.81 28.29 -2.65
N ALA A 43 11.64 28.33 -1.61
CA ALA A 43 13.07 28.56 -1.77
C ALA A 43 13.74 27.38 -2.49
N ALA A 44 13.38 26.15 -2.13
CA ALA A 44 13.87 24.93 -2.78
C ALA A 44 13.48 24.88 -4.26
N LEU A 45 12.22 25.15 -4.61
CA LEU A 45 11.78 25.22 -6.01
C LEU A 45 12.51 26.31 -6.81
N LYS A 46 12.73 27.51 -6.22
CA LYS A 46 13.49 28.56 -6.88
C LYS A 46 14.94 28.14 -7.12
N ALA A 47 15.56 27.47 -6.16
CA ALA A 47 16.92 26.95 -6.29
C ALA A 47 16.99 25.86 -7.36
N LEU A 48 16.02 24.94 -7.37
CA LEU A 48 15.87 23.89 -8.38
C LEU A 48 15.78 24.48 -9.79
N HIS A 49 14.87 25.41 -10.03
CA HIS A 49 14.71 26.03 -11.35
C HIS A 49 15.92 26.87 -11.78
N ARG A 50 16.58 27.55 -10.84
CA ARG A 50 17.68 28.45 -11.16
C ARG A 50 19.00 27.73 -11.38
N PHE A 51 19.27 26.68 -10.60
CA PHE A 51 20.58 26.05 -10.54
C PHE A 51 20.56 24.58 -10.95
N GLY A 52 19.39 23.95 -11.02
CA GLY A 52 19.23 22.51 -11.26
C GLY A 52 19.35 21.67 -9.98
N ALA A 53 18.75 20.48 -10.01
CA ALA A 53 18.72 19.55 -8.88
C ALA A 53 20.10 18.99 -8.50
N THR A 54 21.05 19.04 -9.43
CA THR A 54 22.44 18.61 -9.21
C THR A 54 23.31 19.68 -8.55
N SER A 55 22.79 20.90 -8.36
CA SER A 55 23.58 22.00 -7.81
C SER A 55 23.69 21.93 -6.30
N ARG A 56 24.87 22.27 -5.78
CA ARG A 56 25.08 22.46 -4.34
C ARG A 56 24.10 23.48 -3.74
N ARG A 57 23.75 24.54 -4.47
CA ARG A 57 22.82 25.58 -3.99
C ARG A 57 21.39 25.07 -3.81
N PHE A 58 20.95 24.12 -4.63
CA PHE A 58 19.67 23.45 -4.44
C PHE A 58 19.68 22.62 -3.16
N TRP A 59 20.70 21.78 -2.97
CA TRP A 59 20.83 20.98 -1.75
C TRP A 59 20.98 21.84 -0.50
N GLU A 60 21.76 22.94 -0.53
CA GLU A 60 21.83 23.89 0.58
C GLU A 60 20.47 24.53 0.93
N SER A 61 19.55 24.65 -0.04
CA SER A 61 18.19 25.16 0.21
C SER A 61 17.25 24.13 0.83
N ILE A 62 17.59 22.83 0.72
CA ILE A 62 16.83 21.71 1.27
C ILE A 62 17.44 21.24 2.61
N GLU A 63 18.77 21.20 2.72
CA GLU A 63 19.54 20.49 3.76
C GLU A 63 20.04 21.37 4.92
N ALA A 64 19.50 22.56 5.13
CA ALA A 64 20.12 23.57 5.99
C ALA A 64 20.40 23.18 7.47
N SER A 65 19.99 22.01 7.97
CA SER A 65 20.08 21.64 9.39
C SER A 65 20.47 20.20 9.77
N LEU A 66 21.10 19.38 8.93
CA LEU A 66 21.62 18.07 9.43
C LEU A 66 22.89 18.19 10.29
N HIS A 67 23.40 19.40 10.53
CA HIS A 67 24.48 19.66 11.49
C HIS A 67 24.03 19.74 12.96
N CYS A 68 22.77 19.49 13.28
CA CYS A 68 22.24 19.66 14.63
C CYS A 68 21.69 18.33 15.18
N CYS A 69 22.56 17.57 15.87
CA CYS A 69 22.33 16.99 17.21
C CYS A 69 23.06 15.65 17.47
N CYS A 70 23.34 14.82 16.47
CA CYS A 70 23.84 13.45 16.76
C CYS A 70 25.32 13.18 16.39
N VAL A 71 25.93 13.98 15.51
CA VAL A 71 27.27 13.67 14.99
C VAL A 71 28.26 14.78 15.37
N HIS A 72 28.93 14.55 16.51
CA HIS A 72 30.14 15.24 16.99
C HIS A 72 29.94 16.61 17.65
N GLY A 73 30.20 16.67 18.96
CA GLY A 73 30.12 17.85 19.84
C GLY A 73 31.11 18.99 19.54
N ALA A 74 31.33 19.33 18.27
CA ALA A 74 32.17 20.44 17.86
C ALA A 74 31.40 21.77 17.96
N ARG A 75 31.85 22.64 18.88
CA ARG A 75 31.29 23.96 19.15
C ARG A 75 31.53 24.95 17.98
N HIS A 76 30.77 24.84 16.89
CA HIS A 76 30.73 25.91 15.89
C HIS A 76 29.67 26.96 16.26
N ARG A 77 30.07 27.96 17.05
CA ARG A 77 29.33 29.20 17.27
C ARG A 77 29.57 30.14 16.09
N ARG A 78 28.57 30.39 15.22
CA ARG A 78 28.44 31.74 14.59
C ARG A 78 27.15 32.07 13.83
N ARG A 79 26.20 31.16 13.59
CA ARG A 79 24.82 31.53 13.18
C ARG A 79 23.87 30.38 13.54
N PRO A 80 22.66 30.66 14.06
CA PRO A 80 21.65 29.61 14.17
C PRO A 80 21.33 29.12 12.74
N PRO A 81 21.42 27.81 12.47
CA PRO A 81 21.06 27.27 11.16
C PRO A 81 19.61 27.64 10.85
N GLN A 82 19.35 28.11 9.63
CA GLN A 82 17.97 28.28 9.18
C GLN A 82 17.34 26.89 9.05
N PRO A 83 16.08 26.69 9.49
CA PRO A 83 15.45 25.39 9.40
C PRO A 83 15.37 24.91 7.94
N ALA A 84 15.74 23.66 7.72
CA ALA A 84 15.53 22.92 6.48
C ALA A 84 14.04 22.71 6.18
N VAL A 85 13.69 22.45 4.91
CA VAL A 85 12.31 22.09 4.52
C VAL A 85 11.83 20.87 5.31
N SER A 86 12.66 19.83 5.41
CA SER A 86 12.34 18.61 6.15
C SER A 86 12.03 18.91 7.61
N LEU A 87 12.91 19.66 8.30
CA LEU A 87 12.72 20.01 9.71
C LEU A 87 11.45 20.85 9.95
N ALA A 88 11.10 21.73 9.01
CA ALA A 88 9.86 22.52 9.12
C ALA A 88 8.61 21.64 8.98
N LEU A 89 8.62 20.64 8.10
CA LEU A 89 7.54 19.66 7.96
C LEU A 89 7.47 18.72 9.16
N ASP A 90 8.64 18.27 9.65
CA ASP A 90 8.80 17.44 10.84
C ASP A 90 8.22 18.12 12.09
N THR A 91 8.48 19.43 12.23
CA THR A 91 7.89 20.25 13.31
C THR A 91 6.36 20.21 13.27
N ILE A 92 5.74 20.24 12.08
CA ILE A 92 4.28 20.17 11.94
C ILE A 92 3.76 18.78 12.36
N LEU A 93 4.49 17.68 12.09
CA LEU A 93 4.07 16.33 12.47
C LEU A 93 4.20 16.10 13.96
N HIS A 94 5.41 16.27 14.48
CA HIS A 94 5.73 15.72 15.79
C HIS A 94 5.33 16.66 16.93
N THR A 95 5.12 17.96 16.65
CA THR A 95 4.65 18.91 17.66
C THR A 95 3.14 18.81 17.90
N TYR A 96 2.37 18.45 16.87
CA TYR A 96 0.90 18.42 16.91
C TYR A 96 0.44 16.98 16.71
N PRO A 97 -0.15 16.28 17.69
CA PRO A 97 -0.58 14.91 17.50
C PRO A 97 -1.76 14.81 16.52
N GLY A 98 -1.82 13.77 15.70
CA GLY A 98 -2.93 13.55 14.75
C GLY A 98 -2.59 12.57 13.63
N ASP A 99 -3.62 12.15 12.88
CA ASP A 99 -3.57 11.04 11.91
C ASP A 99 -2.99 11.40 10.53
N ALA A 100 -2.62 12.66 10.28
CA ALA A 100 -2.22 13.12 8.95
C ALA A 100 -0.70 13.03 8.74
N ASP A 101 -0.21 11.92 8.19
CA ASP A 101 1.24 11.65 8.04
C ASP A 101 1.86 12.12 6.70
N TYR A 102 1.08 12.74 5.81
CA TYR A 102 1.53 13.08 4.45
C TYR A 102 1.45 14.58 4.14
N TYR A 103 2.46 15.03 3.40
CA TYR A 103 2.62 16.42 2.98
C TYR A 103 2.76 16.61 1.49
N PHE A 104 3.38 15.66 0.79
CA PHE A 104 3.60 15.82 -0.64
C PHE A 104 2.49 15.16 -1.44
N ASN A 105 1.68 15.99 -2.10
CA ASN A 105 0.77 15.56 -3.14
C ASN A 105 1.54 15.16 -4.42
N ALA A 106 0.83 14.72 -5.46
CA ALA A 106 1.45 14.33 -6.72
C ALA A 106 2.24 15.46 -7.40
N ALA A 107 1.73 16.69 -7.36
CA ALA A 107 2.40 17.84 -7.97
C ALA A 107 3.72 18.16 -7.26
N GLN A 108 3.73 18.21 -5.92
CA GLN A 108 4.94 18.50 -5.15
C GLN A 108 5.97 17.38 -5.23
N PHE A 109 5.49 16.12 -5.33
CA PHE A 109 6.36 14.99 -5.59
C PHE A 109 7.08 15.14 -6.93
N GLU A 110 6.34 15.47 -8.00
CA GLU A 110 6.89 15.66 -9.34
C GLU A 110 7.79 16.91 -9.43
N GLU A 111 7.41 18.00 -8.77
CA GLU A 111 8.13 19.28 -8.83
C GLU A 111 9.42 19.29 -8.01
N LEU A 112 9.48 18.58 -6.88
CA LEU A 112 10.61 18.65 -5.95
C LEU A 112 11.24 17.30 -5.63
N VAL A 113 10.44 16.33 -5.18
CA VAL A 113 10.94 15.06 -4.62
C VAL A 113 11.60 14.21 -5.71
N LEU A 114 10.94 14.03 -6.85
CA LEU A 114 11.45 13.25 -7.97
C LEU A 114 12.72 13.88 -8.58
N PRO A 115 12.80 15.20 -8.86
CA PRO A 115 14.04 15.84 -9.29
C PRO A 115 15.19 15.69 -8.29
N ALA A 116 14.91 15.82 -6.98
CA ALA A 116 15.93 15.61 -5.94
C ALA A 116 16.45 14.17 -5.96
N LEU A 117 15.54 13.19 -6.04
CA LEU A 117 15.87 11.77 -6.12
C LEU A 117 16.71 11.44 -7.37
N LEU A 118 16.30 11.92 -8.55
CA LEU A 118 17.03 11.76 -9.81
C LEU A 118 18.43 12.39 -9.75
N ALA A 119 18.57 13.53 -9.07
CA ALA A 119 19.86 14.19 -8.94
C ALA A 119 20.86 13.37 -8.13
N ILE A 120 20.43 12.70 -7.06
CA ILE A 120 21.31 11.86 -6.23
C ILE A 120 22.01 10.82 -7.08
N GLY A 121 21.26 10.10 -7.93
CA GLY A 121 21.88 9.04 -8.71
C GLY A 121 22.79 9.57 -9.83
N THR A 122 22.66 10.82 -10.30
CA THR A 122 23.59 11.37 -11.32
C THR A 122 25.00 11.62 -10.79
N GLY A 123 25.23 11.47 -9.48
CA GLY A 123 26.56 11.53 -8.86
C GLY A 123 27.13 12.93 -8.74
N VAL A 124 26.37 13.98 -9.07
CA VAL A 124 26.84 15.37 -8.96
C VAL A 124 26.86 15.79 -7.49
N GLY A 125 28.06 15.95 -6.95
CA GLY A 125 28.30 16.24 -5.51
C GLY A 125 28.58 15.00 -4.67
N VAL A 126 28.45 13.80 -5.25
CA VAL A 126 28.69 12.55 -4.56
C VAL A 126 30.15 12.19 -4.73
N ASN A 127 30.96 12.35 -3.68
CA ASN A 127 32.18 11.56 -3.59
C ASN A 127 31.73 10.09 -3.60
N PRO A 128 32.10 9.27 -4.59
CA PRO A 128 31.63 7.89 -4.72
C PRO A 128 31.96 7.01 -3.51
N ARG A 129 32.79 7.51 -2.59
CA ARG A 129 33.03 6.90 -1.27
C ARG A 129 31.96 7.20 -0.22
N GLY A 130 30.82 7.79 -0.57
CA GLY A 130 29.73 8.05 0.39
C GLY A 130 30.10 9.12 1.41
N GLY A 131 30.52 10.30 0.94
CA GLY A 131 30.82 11.42 1.84
C GLY A 131 29.59 11.89 2.64
N PRO A 132 29.78 12.64 3.74
CA PRO A 132 28.69 13.13 4.60
C PRO A 132 27.55 13.84 3.87
N GLN A 133 27.84 14.43 2.71
CA GLN A 133 26.85 15.07 1.86
C GLN A 133 25.84 14.07 1.26
N LEU A 134 26.28 12.89 0.80
CA LEU A 134 25.35 11.89 0.26
C LEU A 134 24.42 11.35 1.34
N ILE A 135 24.93 11.19 2.56
CA ILE A 135 24.15 10.77 3.72
C ILE A 135 23.04 11.79 3.98
N ALA A 136 23.40 13.07 4.02
CA ALA A 136 22.44 14.15 4.21
C ALA A 136 21.38 14.17 3.10
N GLN A 137 21.80 14.01 1.84
CA GLN A 137 20.89 14.07 0.70
C GLN A 137 19.90 12.91 0.73
N MET A 138 20.39 11.72 1.06
CA MET A 138 19.55 10.52 1.17
C MET A 138 18.63 10.54 2.38
N ALA A 139 19.08 11.10 3.51
CA ALA A 139 18.20 11.28 4.67
C ALA A 139 17.03 12.19 4.30
N VAL A 140 17.31 13.36 3.69
CA VAL A 140 16.23 14.28 3.31
C VAL A 140 15.31 13.72 2.22
N VAL A 141 15.85 13.03 1.20
CA VAL A 141 15.01 12.38 0.19
C VAL A 141 14.21 11.23 0.78
N GLY A 142 14.80 10.47 1.71
CA GLY A 142 14.12 9.42 2.46
C GLY A 142 12.91 9.98 3.22
N ASP A 143 13.09 11.07 3.96
CA ASP A 143 12.02 11.77 4.67
C ASP A 143 10.94 12.27 3.70
N PHE A 144 11.33 12.87 2.58
CA PHE A 144 10.37 13.36 1.58
C PHE A 144 9.53 12.23 1.00
N VAL A 145 10.15 11.09 0.67
CA VAL A 145 9.43 9.91 0.20
C VAL A 145 8.52 9.36 1.30
N HIS A 146 8.99 9.31 2.54
CA HIS A 146 8.19 8.87 3.69
C HIS A 146 6.91 9.70 3.86
N HIS A 147 7.01 11.01 3.65
CA HIS A 147 5.91 11.97 3.78
C HIS A 147 5.16 12.26 2.47
N SER A 148 5.37 11.45 1.44
CA SER A 148 4.63 11.57 0.18
C SER A 148 3.35 10.77 0.24
N HIS A 149 2.24 11.35 -0.23
CA HIS A 149 0.95 10.67 -0.35
C HIS A 149 0.98 9.69 -1.52
N CYS A 150 1.75 8.61 -1.37
CA CYS A 150 2.11 7.68 -2.44
C CYS A 150 0.90 7.07 -3.15
N GLU A 151 -0.24 6.92 -2.47
CA GLU A 151 -1.50 6.43 -3.07
C GLU A 151 -2.07 7.34 -4.16
N ALA A 152 -1.83 8.65 -4.03
CA ALA A 152 -2.29 9.66 -4.97
C ALA A 152 -1.31 9.83 -6.13
N LEU A 153 -0.12 9.20 -6.06
CA LEU A 153 0.84 9.23 -7.15
C LEU A 153 0.35 8.33 -8.30
N PRO A 154 0.44 8.81 -9.56
CA PRO A 154 0.36 7.96 -10.73
C PRO A 154 1.36 6.80 -10.65
N ARG A 155 0.98 5.64 -11.18
CA ARG A 155 1.80 4.42 -11.16
C ARG A 155 3.16 4.66 -11.83
N GLU A 156 3.16 5.49 -12.87
CA GLU A 156 4.35 5.86 -13.63
C GLU A 156 5.37 6.63 -12.76
N LEU A 157 4.90 7.52 -11.87
CA LEU A 157 5.78 8.25 -10.95
C LEU A 157 6.35 7.33 -9.87
N LEU A 158 5.53 6.42 -9.33
CA LEU A 158 5.98 5.41 -8.37
C LEU A 158 7.05 4.51 -8.99
N ASP A 159 6.83 4.01 -10.20
CA ASP A 159 7.77 3.13 -10.89
C ASP A 159 9.08 3.85 -11.28
N ALA A 160 8.99 5.14 -11.62
CA ALA A 160 10.17 5.99 -11.88
C ALA A 160 10.99 6.22 -10.61
N ALA A 161 10.34 6.61 -9.50
CA ALA A 161 11.00 6.83 -8.22
C ALA A 161 11.62 5.52 -7.67
N ALA A 162 10.90 4.40 -7.73
CA ALA A 162 11.41 3.12 -7.29
C ALA A 162 12.59 2.64 -8.15
N GLY A 163 12.54 2.89 -9.48
CA GLY A 163 13.67 2.63 -10.38
C GLY A 163 14.92 3.42 -10.01
N GLU A 164 14.75 4.70 -9.70
CA GLU A 164 15.86 5.56 -9.31
C GLU A 164 16.43 5.18 -7.94
N LEU A 165 15.60 4.87 -6.95
CA LEU A 165 16.05 4.35 -5.65
C LEU A 165 16.82 3.04 -5.80
N CYS A 166 16.36 2.11 -6.64
CA CYS A 166 17.11 0.88 -6.94
C CYS A 166 18.49 1.17 -7.54
N ARG A 167 18.56 2.14 -8.44
CA ARG A 167 19.81 2.57 -9.05
C ARG A 167 20.76 3.19 -8.02
N VAL A 168 20.25 4.07 -7.17
CA VAL A 168 20.99 4.69 -6.06
C VAL A 168 21.48 3.61 -5.08
N LEU A 169 20.64 2.66 -4.70
CA LEU A 169 21.03 1.51 -3.88
C LEU A 169 22.21 0.73 -4.48
N GLY A 170 22.24 0.55 -5.79
CA GLY A 170 23.36 -0.07 -6.49
C GLY A 170 24.68 0.71 -6.35
N LEU A 171 24.62 2.04 -6.33
CA LEU A 171 25.77 2.92 -6.10
C LEU A 171 26.23 2.91 -4.63
N LEU A 172 25.30 2.65 -3.70
CA LEU A 172 25.54 2.67 -2.25
C LEU A 172 26.05 1.34 -1.67
N LEU A 173 26.32 0.31 -2.48
CA LEU A 173 26.67 -1.05 -2.02
C LEU A 173 27.96 -1.18 -1.18
N GLY A 174 28.68 -0.08 -0.94
CA GLY A 174 29.81 -0.01 -0.01
C GLY A 174 29.74 1.19 0.96
N SER A 175 28.61 1.90 0.97
CA SER A 175 28.39 3.07 1.81
C SER A 175 28.05 2.69 3.25
N ASP A 176 27.87 3.73 4.07
CA ASP A 176 27.41 3.62 5.44
C ASP A 176 26.05 2.89 5.52
N PRO A 177 25.88 1.95 6.47
CA PRO A 177 24.61 1.23 6.66
C PRO A 177 23.39 2.13 6.86
N GLU A 178 23.55 3.31 7.46
CA GLU A 178 22.46 4.28 7.68
C GLU A 178 21.87 4.76 6.35
N VAL A 179 22.73 5.04 5.37
CA VAL A 179 22.29 5.50 4.04
C VAL A 179 21.55 4.39 3.31
N LEU A 180 22.07 3.16 3.40
CA LEU A 180 21.41 1.99 2.84
C LEU A 180 20.05 1.77 3.49
N TYR A 181 19.96 1.92 4.82
CA TYR A 181 18.71 1.84 5.57
C TYR A 181 17.69 2.87 5.09
N CYS A 182 18.04 4.17 5.08
CA CYS A 182 17.13 5.23 4.67
C CYS A 182 16.64 5.03 3.23
N THR A 183 17.53 4.59 2.33
CA THR A 183 17.17 4.32 0.92
C THR A 183 16.24 3.10 0.79
N LEU A 184 16.51 2.02 1.53
CA LEU A 184 15.66 0.82 1.56
C LEU A 184 14.30 1.11 2.21
N SER A 185 14.27 1.91 3.27
CA SER A 185 13.05 2.35 3.94
C SER A 185 12.18 3.18 3.00
N ALA A 186 12.76 4.17 2.32
CA ALA A 186 12.07 4.97 1.30
C ALA A 186 11.50 4.09 0.17
N LEU A 187 12.28 3.11 -0.29
CA LEU A 187 11.81 2.14 -1.29
C LEU A 187 10.63 1.32 -0.75
N GLY A 188 10.72 0.84 0.49
CA GLY A 188 9.64 0.15 1.19
C GLY A 188 8.38 1.02 1.26
N THR A 189 8.49 2.29 1.64
CA THR A 189 7.35 3.21 1.68
C THR A 189 6.64 3.30 0.33
N LEU A 190 7.40 3.45 -0.77
CA LEU A 190 6.81 3.48 -2.12
C LEU A 190 6.09 2.15 -2.46
N MET A 191 6.62 1.02 -1.98
CA MET A 191 6.05 -0.32 -2.20
C MET A 191 4.78 -0.57 -1.40
N TYR A 192 4.78 -0.25 -0.10
CA TYR A 192 3.70 -0.60 0.82
C TYR A 192 2.47 0.32 0.60
N ASN A 193 2.69 1.60 0.29
CA ASN A 193 1.60 2.55 0.13
C ASN A 193 0.78 2.36 -1.15
N GLU A 194 1.26 1.61 -2.16
CA GLU A 194 0.42 1.22 -3.30
C GLU A 194 -0.81 0.40 -2.84
N THR A 195 -0.71 -0.28 -1.70
CA THR A 195 -1.76 -1.15 -1.16
C THR A 195 -2.73 -0.48 -0.20
N ARG A 196 -2.55 0.81 0.13
CA ARG A 196 -3.43 1.55 1.06
C ARG A 196 -4.78 1.94 0.46
N ARG A 197 -4.95 1.96 -0.88
CA ARG A 197 -6.16 2.45 -1.59
C ARG A 197 -7.50 1.87 -1.10
N ASP A 198 -7.50 0.72 -0.42
CA ASP A 198 -8.73 -0.01 -0.09
C ASP A 198 -9.01 -0.28 1.41
N ARG A 199 -8.14 0.07 2.38
CA ARG A 199 -8.37 -0.34 3.79
C ARG A 199 -7.92 0.65 4.88
N SER A 200 -8.88 1.01 5.74
CA SER A 200 -8.69 1.76 6.99
C SER A 200 -8.37 0.81 8.15
N GLY A 201 -7.25 1.02 8.86
CA GLY A 201 -7.08 0.56 10.25
C GLY A 201 -6.12 -0.60 10.56
N GLY A 202 -4.99 -0.74 9.86
CA GLY A 202 -3.90 -1.65 10.27
C GLY A 202 -2.56 -0.93 10.35
N GLU A 203 -1.68 -1.38 11.25
CA GLU A 203 -0.29 -0.90 11.32
C GLU A 203 0.36 -0.97 9.93
N ASP A 204 0.93 0.14 9.48
CA ASP A 204 1.31 0.34 8.08
C ASP A 204 2.28 -0.69 7.52
N TYR A 205 3.05 -1.29 8.41
CA TYR A 205 4.16 -2.17 8.06
C TYR A 205 3.78 -3.64 7.96
N THR A 206 2.57 -4.03 8.38
CA THR A 206 2.07 -5.41 8.23
C THR A 206 1.49 -5.69 6.84
N ARG A 207 1.41 -4.66 5.99
CA ARG A 207 0.78 -4.76 4.66
C ARG A 207 1.65 -5.57 3.71
N HIS A 208 1.03 -6.38 2.86
CA HIS A 208 1.77 -7.19 1.89
C HIS A 208 2.09 -6.40 0.62
N VAL A 209 3.36 -6.36 0.23
CA VAL A 209 3.77 -5.85 -1.08
C VAL A 209 3.22 -6.78 -2.18
N PRO A 210 2.60 -6.24 -3.26
CA PRO A 210 2.23 -7.06 -4.39
C PRO A 210 3.45 -7.79 -4.95
N LEU A 211 3.35 -9.12 -5.08
CA LEU A 211 4.51 -9.96 -5.42
C LEU A 211 5.11 -9.63 -6.80
N ALA A 212 4.30 -9.13 -7.75
CA ALA A 212 4.80 -8.65 -9.04
C ALA A 212 5.72 -7.42 -8.88
N VAL A 213 5.36 -6.48 -8.00
CA VAL A 213 6.17 -5.28 -7.69
C VAL A 213 7.45 -5.69 -6.99
N ALA A 214 7.36 -6.57 -5.99
CA ALA A 214 8.53 -7.07 -5.28
C ALA A 214 9.51 -7.82 -6.22
N ALA A 215 8.98 -8.61 -7.16
CA ALA A 215 9.79 -9.28 -8.20
C ALA A 215 10.53 -8.27 -9.08
N ASP A 216 9.84 -7.20 -9.49
CA ASP A 216 10.43 -6.16 -10.33
C ASP A 216 11.59 -5.44 -9.63
N LEU A 217 11.44 -5.08 -8.36
CA LEU A 217 12.50 -4.44 -7.58
C LEU A 217 13.69 -5.37 -7.34
N ALA A 218 13.42 -6.65 -7.11
CA ALA A 218 14.47 -7.66 -7.04
C ALA A 218 15.28 -7.71 -8.34
N ARG A 219 14.62 -7.65 -9.51
CA ARG A 219 15.26 -7.59 -10.83
C ARG A 219 16.04 -6.30 -11.05
N ARG A 220 15.55 -5.17 -10.52
CA ARG A 220 16.25 -3.87 -10.53
C ARG A 220 17.42 -3.80 -9.56
N GLY A 221 17.65 -4.84 -8.76
CA GLY A 221 18.83 -5.00 -7.92
C GLY A 221 18.66 -4.62 -6.45
N ALA A 222 17.46 -4.30 -5.99
CA ALA A 222 17.19 -3.92 -4.59
C ALA A 222 17.41 -5.06 -3.58
N LEU A 223 17.33 -6.32 -4.02
CA LEU A 223 17.48 -7.49 -3.15
C LEU A 223 18.90 -7.61 -2.57
N LYS A 224 19.95 -7.23 -3.33
CA LYS A 224 21.33 -7.28 -2.83
C LYS A 224 21.58 -6.35 -1.65
N PRO A 225 21.29 -5.03 -1.76
CA PRO A 225 21.45 -4.13 -0.62
C PRO A 225 20.58 -4.54 0.56
N ALA A 226 19.35 -5.04 0.35
CA ALA A 226 18.53 -5.55 1.44
C ALA A 226 19.20 -6.71 2.19
N LEU A 227 19.72 -7.72 1.48
CA LEU A 227 20.42 -8.85 2.10
C LEU A 227 21.74 -8.43 2.78
N LEU A 228 22.48 -7.49 2.19
CA LEU A 228 23.69 -6.92 2.81
C LEU A 228 23.37 -6.13 4.07
N MET A 229 22.25 -5.40 4.09
CA MET A 229 21.83 -4.66 5.26
C MET A 229 21.41 -5.62 6.37
N LEU A 230 20.68 -6.71 6.05
CA LEU A 230 20.35 -7.76 7.01
C LEU A 230 21.60 -8.43 7.60
N GLU A 231 22.61 -8.71 6.77
CA GLU A 231 23.90 -9.24 7.23
C GLU A 231 24.59 -8.31 8.24
N ARG A 232 24.44 -6.99 8.08
CA ARG A 232 25.07 -5.96 8.93
C ARG A 232 24.22 -5.51 10.11
N THR A 233 22.91 -5.81 10.11
CA THR A 233 22.01 -5.30 11.17
C THR A 233 22.33 -5.81 12.57
N ALA A 234 23.02 -6.95 12.68
CA ALA A 234 23.54 -7.43 13.96
C ALA A 234 24.50 -6.43 14.62
N ASP A 235 25.29 -5.71 13.81
CA ASP A 235 26.24 -4.69 14.29
C ASP A 235 25.55 -3.32 14.43
N VAL A 236 24.64 -2.99 13.51
CA VAL A 236 23.99 -1.68 13.42
C VAL A 236 23.00 -1.41 14.57
N HIS A 237 22.24 -2.43 15.00
CA HIS A 237 21.19 -2.22 16.00
C HIS A 237 21.72 -1.73 17.36
N ALA A 238 22.95 -2.08 17.71
CA ALA A 238 23.58 -1.66 18.96
C ALA A 238 23.93 -0.16 18.97
N ASP A 239 24.38 0.38 17.83
CA ASP A 239 24.93 1.73 17.75
C ASP A 239 23.92 2.78 17.26
N MET A 240 23.04 2.42 16.32
CA MET A 240 22.21 3.42 15.60
C MET A 240 20.99 3.90 16.39
N PHE A 241 20.37 3.03 17.19
CA PHE A 241 19.08 3.32 17.85
C PHE A 241 19.19 3.59 19.36
N GLY A 242 20.40 3.84 19.86
CA GLY A 242 20.62 4.32 21.24
C GLY A 242 20.02 3.43 22.34
N GLY A 243 19.88 2.12 22.08
CA GLY A 243 19.30 1.16 23.03
C GLY A 243 17.76 1.17 23.12
N VAL A 244 17.07 2.05 22.38
CA VAL A 244 15.61 1.99 22.24
C VAL A 244 15.29 1.11 21.05
N GLY A 245 15.49 -0.20 21.24
CA GLY A 245 15.35 -1.24 20.23
C GLY A 245 13.89 -1.48 19.87
N ASP A 246 13.35 -0.72 18.92
CA ASP A 246 12.02 -0.99 18.38
C ASP A 246 12.00 -2.17 17.38
N GLY A 247 13.17 -2.65 16.94
CA GLY A 247 13.32 -3.78 15.99
C GLY A 247 12.71 -3.53 14.61
N SER A 248 11.99 -2.42 14.43
CA SER A 248 11.10 -2.15 13.30
C SER A 248 11.89 -2.05 12.00
N ALA A 249 13.05 -1.40 12.06
CA ALA A 249 14.00 -1.26 10.98
C ALA A 249 14.42 -2.61 10.38
N PHE A 250 14.79 -3.56 11.23
CA PHE A 250 15.17 -4.91 10.83
C PHE A 250 13.98 -5.66 10.22
N SER A 251 12.83 -5.62 10.90
CA SER A 251 11.59 -6.23 10.42
C SER A 251 11.23 -5.76 9.01
N HIS A 252 11.33 -4.45 8.74
CA HIS A 252 10.96 -3.87 7.45
C HIS A 252 11.84 -4.37 6.32
N ILE A 253 13.17 -4.36 6.51
CA ILE A 253 14.11 -4.83 5.50
C ILE A 253 13.94 -6.32 5.28
N LEU A 254 13.72 -7.08 6.35
CA LEU A 254 13.51 -8.51 6.30
C LEU A 254 12.25 -8.86 5.50
N MET A 255 11.13 -8.21 5.80
CA MET A 255 9.86 -8.36 5.08
C MET A 255 9.99 -7.97 3.61
N MET A 256 10.76 -6.91 3.31
CA MET A 256 11.01 -6.49 1.94
C MET A 256 11.85 -7.53 1.17
N ALA A 257 12.94 -8.03 1.75
CA ALA A 257 13.76 -9.09 1.17
C ALA A 257 12.95 -10.38 0.95
N GLN A 258 12.16 -10.77 1.94
CA GLN A 258 11.26 -11.92 1.89
C GLN A 258 10.22 -11.78 0.76
N SER A 259 9.64 -10.59 0.60
CA SER A 259 8.67 -10.28 -0.46
C SER A 259 9.32 -10.30 -1.84
N MET A 260 10.52 -9.74 -1.98
CA MET A 260 11.30 -9.76 -3.22
C MET A 260 11.60 -11.18 -3.68
N VAL A 261 12.06 -12.06 -2.78
CA VAL A 261 12.30 -13.47 -3.10
C VAL A 261 11.01 -14.20 -3.47
N ALA A 262 9.90 -13.99 -2.74
CA ALA A 262 8.62 -14.57 -3.16
C ALA A 262 8.16 -14.09 -4.52
N GLY A 263 8.31 -12.80 -4.81
CA GLY A 263 7.99 -12.22 -6.10
C GLY A 263 8.73 -12.92 -7.24
N LEU A 264 10.04 -13.14 -7.08
CA LEU A 264 10.84 -13.88 -8.06
C LEU A 264 10.29 -15.29 -8.27
N LEU A 265 9.94 -16.01 -7.20
CA LEU A 265 9.41 -17.37 -7.30
C LEU A 265 8.03 -17.44 -7.95
N VAL A 266 7.08 -16.57 -7.56
CA VAL A 266 5.73 -16.50 -8.17
C VAL A 266 5.80 -16.17 -9.66
N THR A 267 6.67 -15.24 -10.03
CA THR A 267 6.80 -14.80 -11.42
C THR A 267 7.65 -15.75 -12.28
N GLY A 268 8.10 -16.87 -11.72
CA GLY A 268 8.85 -17.90 -12.43
C GLY A 268 10.35 -17.58 -12.62
N ASP A 269 10.88 -16.51 -12.03
CA ASP A 269 12.30 -16.14 -12.08
C ASP A 269 13.12 -16.91 -11.03
N VAL A 270 13.03 -18.24 -11.10
CA VAL A 270 13.72 -19.18 -10.20
C VAL A 270 15.25 -19.01 -10.31
N ALA A 271 15.76 -18.70 -11.50
CA ALA A 271 17.18 -18.49 -11.72
C ALA A 271 17.70 -17.28 -10.94
N ALA A 272 16.95 -16.17 -10.88
CA ALA A 272 17.31 -15.02 -10.05
C ALA A 272 17.30 -15.37 -8.56
N ALA A 273 16.25 -16.03 -8.07
CA ALA A 273 16.17 -16.45 -6.67
C ALA A 273 17.35 -17.38 -6.29
N GLN A 274 17.69 -18.34 -7.16
CA GLN A 274 18.83 -19.24 -6.97
C GLN A 274 20.18 -18.50 -6.97
N ARG A 275 20.37 -17.47 -7.82
CA ARG A 275 21.58 -16.63 -7.77
C ARG A 275 21.75 -15.99 -6.39
N TRP A 276 20.67 -15.49 -5.80
CA TRP A 276 20.70 -14.91 -4.45
C TRP A 276 20.92 -15.96 -3.36
N GLY A 277 20.30 -17.15 -3.49
CA GLY A 277 20.56 -18.27 -2.59
C GLY A 277 22.04 -18.64 -2.56
N ARG A 278 22.71 -18.75 -3.73
CA ARG A 278 24.15 -19.01 -3.81
C ARG A 278 24.99 -17.87 -3.25
N TRP A 279 24.55 -16.63 -3.42
CA TRP A 279 25.23 -15.48 -2.85
C TRP A 279 25.20 -15.54 -1.32
N VAL A 280 24.04 -15.82 -0.72
CA VAL A 280 23.90 -15.99 0.74
C VAL A 280 24.75 -17.18 1.23
N ALA A 281 24.70 -18.32 0.54
CA ALA A 281 25.46 -19.53 0.93
C ALA A 281 26.98 -19.32 1.02
N ARG A 282 27.52 -18.35 0.26
CA ARG A 282 28.94 -18.00 0.27
C ARG A 282 29.32 -16.98 1.35
N ARG A 283 28.36 -16.46 2.12
CA ARG A 283 28.57 -15.44 3.14
C ARG A 283 28.20 -15.98 4.52
N PRO A 284 29.18 -16.42 5.33
CA PRO A 284 28.93 -16.99 6.65
C PRO A 284 28.10 -16.07 7.55
N ALA A 285 28.31 -14.75 7.51
CA ALA A 285 27.53 -13.79 8.29
C ALA A 285 26.05 -13.73 7.88
N ALA A 286 25.74 -13.81 6.57
CA ALA A 286 24.36 -13.85 6.10
C ALA A 286 23.66 -15.17 6.49
N VAL A 287 24.38 -16.30 6.42
CA VAL A 287 23.87 -17.60 6.91
C VAL A 287 23.63 -17.56 8.42
N ALA A 288 24.57 -17.01 9.19
CA ALA A 288 24.44 -16.84 10.63
C ALA A 288 23.24 -15.96 10.98
N MET A 289 23.04 -14.82 10.31
CA MET A 289 21.87 -13.97 10.50
C MET A 289 20.55 -14.72 10.27
N LEU A 290 20.44 -15.51 9.18
CA LEU A 290 19.24 -16.30 8.92
C LEU A 290 19.02 -17.39 9.97
N LEU A 291 20.09 -17.94 10.55
CA LEU A 291 20.01 -18.92 11.62
C LEU A 291 19.65 -18.28 12.97
N ASP A 292 20.23 -17.14 13.28
CA ASP A 292 20.12 -16.46 14.58
C ASP A 292 18.81 -15.69 14.69
N GLY A 293 18.29 -15.15 13.59
CA GLY A 293 16.93 -14.64 13.50
C GLY A 293 15.85 -15.70 13.73
N VAL A 294 16.21 -16.98 13.83
CA VAL A 294 15.31 -18.10 14.16
C VAL A 294 15.44 -18.50 15.65
N VAL A 295 16.30 -17.83 16.43
CA VAL A 295 16.58 -18.18 17.83
C VAL A 295 15.91 -17.21 18.81
N ASP A 296 14.98 -17.77 19.57
CA ASP A 296 14.33 -17.24 20.78
C ASP A 296 13.26 -16.15 20.57
N PRO A 297 11.98 -16.53 20.37
CA PRO A 297 10.86 -15.60 20.32
C PRO A 297 10.53 -15.08 21.74
N ARG A 298 11.38 -14.25 22.33
CA ARG A 298 10.99 -13.50 23.55
C ARG A 298 10.44 -12.14 23.15
N GLY A 299 9.13 -12.10 22.96
CA GLY A 299 8.38 -10.89 22.62
C GLY A 299 7.50 -11.09 21.40
N GLU A 300 6.45 -10.27 21.30
CA GLU A 300 5.49 -10.32 20.20
C GLU A 300 6.16 -9.93 18.86
N GLN A 301 6.99 -8.88 18.86
CA GLN A 301 7.79 -8.46 17.70
C GLN A 301 8.77 -9.54 17.22
N ALA A 302 9.35 -10.30 18.16
CA ALA A 302 10.28 -11.39 17.84
C ALA A 302 9.60 -12.51 17.03
N THR A 303 8.28 -12.69 17.13
CA THR A 303 7.57 -13.72 16.37
C THR A 303 7.47 -13.37 14.87
N ILE A 304 7.19 -12.11 14.55
CA ILE A 304 7.10 -11.63 13.15
C ILE A 304 8.45 -11.76 12.45
N ASP A 305 9.53 -11.36 13.13
CA ASP A 305 10.88 -11.45 12.60
C ASP A 305 11.34 -12.89 12.41
N VAL A 306 11.05 -13.77 13.38
CA VAL A 306 11.35 -15.20 13.26
C VAL A 306 10.63 -15.82 12.07
N LEU A 307 9.32 -15.57 11.91
CA LEU A 307 8.56 -16.09 10.78
C LEU A 307 9.06 -15.53 9.44
N SER A 308 9.42 -14.25 9.40
CA SER A 308 9.95 -13.62 8.18
C SER A 308 11.35 -14.15 7.82
N CYS A 309 12.20 -14.40 8.81
CA CYS A 309 13.50 -15.07 8.64
C CYS A 309 13.31 -16.50 8.11
N LEU A 310 12.39 -17.26 8.70
CA LEU A 310 12.06 -18.62 8.24
C LEU A 310 11.56 -18.62 6.79
N ARG A 311 10.64 -17.72 6.45
CA ARG A 311 10.12 -17.59 5.09
C ARG A 311 11.22 -17.20 4.10
N LEU A 312 12.11 -16.28 4.45
CA LEU A 312 13.22 -15.88 3.59
C LEU A 312 14.23 -17.02 3.41
N ALA A 313 14.73 -17.58 4.51
CA ALA A 313 15.70 -18.68 4.51
C ALA A 313 15.17 -19.88 3.73
N GLY A 314 13.92 -20.25 4.04
CA GLY A 314 13.21 -21.31 3.36
C GLY A 314 13.14 -21.07 1.85
N ARG A 315 12.56 -19.95 1.41
CA ARG A 315 12.36 -19.65 -0.02
C ARG A 315 13.66 -19.65 -0.82
N LEU A 316 14.76 -19.20 -0.22
CA LEU A 316 16.07 -19.27 -0.87
C LEU A 316 16.60 -20.71 -0.90
N ALA A 317 16.45 -21.46 0.19
CA ALA A 317 16.90 -22.84 0.30
C ALA A 317 16.14 -23.80 -0.63
N SER A 318 14.84 -23.55 -0.90
CA SER A 318 14.04 -24.39 -1.80
C SER A 318 14.52 -24.36 -3.25
N VAL A 319 15.25 -23.31 -3.65
CA VAL A 319 15.82 -23.17 -5.00
C VAL A 319 17.35 -23.22 -5.01
N CYS A 320 18.00 -23.37 -3.85
CA CYS A 320 19.45 -23.36 -3.71
C CYS A 320 19.92 -24.45 -2.72
N PRO A 321 20.20 -25.67 -3.20
CA PRO A 321 20.67 -26.79 -2.37
C PRO A 321 21.92 -26.46 -1.55
N GLU A 322 22.85 -25.66 -2.10
CA GLU A 322 24.06 -25.26 -1.40
C GLU A 322 23.77 -24.40 -0.16
N LEU A 323 22.73 -23.55 -0.23
CA LEU A 323 22.29 -22.78 0.94
C LEU A 323 21.63 -23.69 1.98
N LEU A 324 20.80 -24.64 1.54
CA LEU A 324 20.15 -25.60 2.43
C LEU A 324 21.18 -26.42 3.22
N GLU A 325 22.22 -26.93 2.55
CA GLU A 325 23.31 -27.67 3.20
C GLU A 325 24.00 -26.82 4.29
N LYS A 326 24.27 -25.53 4.00
CA LYS A 326 24.88 -24.62 4.97
C LYS A 326 23.97 -24.30 6.16
N LEU A 327 22.69 -24.08 5.91
CA LEU A 327 21.69 -23.88 6.95
C LEU A 327 21.54 -25.14 7.83
N ASP A 328 21.50 -26.32 7.21
CA ASP A 328 21.40 -27.61 7.92
C ASP A 328 22.64 -27.88 8.77
N ALA A 329 23.85 -27.59 8.25
CA ALA A 329 25.09 -27.67 9.02
C ALA A 329 25.09 -26.72 10.24
N GLY A 330 24.39 -25.58 10.16
CA GLY A 330 24.15 -24.66 11.28
C GLY A 330 22.99 -25.04 12.21
N GLY A 331 22.35 -26.17 11.97
CA GLY A 331 21.24 -26.69 12.78
C GLY A 331 19.89 -26.04 12.48
N PHE A 332 19.68 -25.48 11.29
CA PHE A 332 18.42 -24.82 10.89
C PHE A 332 17.19 -25.70 11.15
N ARG A 333 17.14 -26.93 10.60
CA ARG A 333 16.04 -27.88 10.82
C ARG A 333 15.74 -28.13 12.30
N ALA A 334 16.77 -28.29 13.12
CA ALA A 334 16.60 -28.48 14.56
C ALA A 334 16.03 -27.23 15.25
N ARG A 335 16.42 -26.02 14.80
CA ARG A 335 15.85 -24.75 15.28
C ARG A 335 14.37 -24.60 14.89
N VAL A 336 14.03 -24.86 13.62
CA VAL A 336 12.64 -24.79 13.14
C VAL A 336 11.74 -25.78 13.88
N GLU A 337 12.19 -27.02 14.10
CA GLU A 337 11.42 -28.02 14.83
C GLU A 337 11.22 -27.64 16.31
N ARG A 338 12.23 -27.03 16.96
CA ARG A 338 12.06 -26.47 18.31
C ARG A 338 11.04 -25.35 18.33
N LEU A 339 11.11 -24.43 17.36
CA LEU A 339 10.15 -23.33 17.24
C LEU A 339 8.73 -23.87 17.04
N ARG A 340 8.54 -24.83 16.14
CA ARG A 340 7.24 -25.49 15.90
C ARG A 340 6.63 -26.06 17.19
N ARG A 341 7.45 -26.65 18.06
CA ARG A 341 7.01 -27.18 19.36
C ARG A 341 6.70 -26.08 20.38
N ALA A 342 7.37 -24.94 20.28
CA ALA A 342 7.20 -23.81 21.20
C ALA A 342 6.00 -22.93 20.82
N MET A 343 5.63 -22.89 19.55
CA MET A 343 4.49 -22.10 19.05
C MET A 343 3.16 -22.72 19.50
N THR A 344 2.36 -21.92 20.21
CA THR A 344 1.04 -22.31 20.73
C THR A 344 -0.10 -21.94 19.78
N SER A 345 0.13 -21.03 18.82
CA SER A 345 -0.83 -20.63 17.80
C SER A 345 -0.92 -21.70 16.70
N PRO A 346 -2.11 -22.26 16.42
CA PRO A 346 -2.28 -23.29 15.41
C PRO A 346 -2.03 -22.78 13.98
N VAL A 347 -2.36 -21.51 13.69
CA VAL A 347 -2.18 -20.92 12.34
C VAL A 347 -0.70 -20.88 11.96
N ASP A 348 0.15 -20.45 12.87
CA ASP A 348 1.56 -20.32 12.61
C ASP A 348 2.25 -21.71 12.63
N SER A 349 1.74 -22.65 13.43
CA SER A 349 2.24 -24.04 13.49
C SER A 349 1.99 -24.81 12.21
N ASP A 350 0.80 -24.66 11.59
CA ASP A 350 0.45 -25.32 10.33
C ASP A 350 1.27 -24.79 9.15
N GLU A 351 1.51 -23.47 9.08
CA GLU A 351 2.35 -22.87 8.05
C GLU A 351 3.80 -23.39 8.16
N VAL A 352 4.36 -23.39 9.38
CA VAL A 352 5.71 -23.92 9.65
C VAL A 352 5.77 -25.43 9.36
N ALA A 353 4.75 -26.20 9.71
CA ALA A 353 4.68 -27.64 9.44
C ALA A 353 4.63 -27.94 7.94
N ALA A 354 3.81 -27.22 7.17
CA ALA A 354 3.76 -27.33 5.72
C ALA A 354 5.12 -26.98 5.08
N TRP A 355 5.82 -25.99 5.62
CA TRP A 355 7.16 -25.60 5.21
C TRP A 355 8.18 -26.73 5.44
N LEU A 356 8.21 -27.26 6.66
CA LEU A 356 9.10 -28.38 7.02
C LEU A 356 8.82 -29.58 6.12
N GLN A 357 7.57 -29.96 5.93
CA GLN A 357 7.20 -31.10 5.10
C GLN A 357 7.76 -30.97 3.67
N ARG A 358 7.67 -29.77 3.07
CA ARG A 358 8.23 -29.49 1.74
C ARG A 358 9.77 -29.50 1.71
N LEU A 359 10.42 -29.03 2.78
CA LEU A 359 11.89 -29.11 2.92
C LEU A 359 12.40 -30.55 3.11
N TYR A 360 11.60 -31.46 3.67
CA TYR A 360 11.96 -32.86 3.88
C TYR A 360 11.59 -33.77 2.71
N GLN A 361 10.61 -33.39 1.90
CA GLN A 361 10.09 -34.22 0.81
C GLN A 361 9.95 -33.39 -0.47
N PRO A 362 11.05 -33.09 -1.18
CA PRO A 362 10.96 -32.46 -2.50
C PRO A 362 10.17 -33.39 -3.43
N GLN A 363 8.97 -32.98 -3.83
CA GLN A 363 8.16 -33.75 -4.77
C GLN A 363 8.83 -33.68 -6.16
N PRO A 364 9.19 -34.81 -6.78
CA PRO A 364 9.78 -34.79 -8.10
C PRO A 364 8.78 -34.20 -9.11
N GLY A 365 9.17 -33.12 -9.79
CA GLY A 365 8.36 -32.44 -10.81
C GLY A 365 7.57 -31.22 -10.34
N GLN A 366 7.62 -30.84 -9.05
CA GLN A 366 7.06 -29.56 -8.61
C GLN A 366 7.92 -28.38 -9.07
N SER A 367 7.29 -27.39 -9.67
CA SER A 367 7.93 -26.14 -10.06
C SER A 367 8.18 -25.28 -8.82
N GLY A 368 9.17 -24.37 -8.88
CA GLY A 368 9.42 -23.40 -7.80
C GLY A 368 8.21 -22.54 -7.41
N ALA A 369 7.19 -22.45 -8.28
CA ALA A 369 5.94 -21.74 -8.00
C ALA A 369 5.01 -22.51 -7.04
N ASP A 370 5.07 -23.85 -7.04
CA ASP A 370 4.27 -24.73 -6.16
C ASP A 370 4.78 -24.70 -4.70
N PHE A 371 5.95 -24.10 -4.46
CA PHE A 371 6.54 -23.95 -3.13
C PHE A 371 5.86 -22.90 -2.25
N LEU A 372 5.01 -22.06 -2.81
CA LEU A 372 4.26 -21.09 -2.02
C LEU A 372 3.00 -21.77 -1.48
N PRO A 373 2.73 -21.73 -0.16
CA PRO A 373 1.37 -21.99 0.31
C PRO A 373 0.45 -21.07 -0.49
N ASP A 374 -0.74 -21.52 -0.89
CA ASP A 374 -1.74 -20.69 -1.56
C ASP A 374 -1.87 -19.35 -0.83
N TYR A 375 -1.14 -18.36 -1.32
CA TYR A 375 -1.32 -16.96 -0.98
C TYR A 375 -2.40 -16.40 -1.91
N ALA A 376 -3.40 -17.23 -2.22
CA ALA A 376 -4.72 -16.69 -2.46
C ALA A 376 -5.01 -15.89 -1.18
N PRO A 377 -5.24 -14.56 -1.24
CA PRO A 377 -5.61 -13.81 -0.06
C PRO A 377 -6.74 -14.60 0.58
N GLY A 378 -6.52 -15.16 1.78
CA GLY A 378 -7.55 -15.92 2.47
C GLY A 378 -8.85 -15.11 2.45
N PRO A 379 -10.04 -15.73 2.47
CA PRO A 379 -11.28 -14.98 2.52
C PRO A 379 -11.12 -13.92 3.59
N ARG A 380 -11.20 -12.64 3.17
CA ARG A 380 -10.77 -11.47 3.94
C ARG A 380 -11.14 -11.65 5.42
N PRO A 381 -10.34 -11.24 6.41
CA PRO A 381 -10.79 -11.23 7.80
C PRO A 381 -12.17 -10.57 7.94
N GLU A 382 -12.42 -9.53 7.14
CA GLU A 382 -13.71 -8.88 6.93
C GLU A 382 -14.77 -9.75 6.23
N ALA A 383 -14.43 -10.65 5.32
CA ALA A 383 -15.37 -11.61 4.72
C ALA A 383 -15.68 -12.77 5.69
N ARG A 384 -14.75 -13.09 6.60
CA ARG A 384 -14.96 -14.08 7.67
C ARG A 384 -15.76 -13.48 8.84
N GLN A 385 -15.45 -12.24 9.24
CA GLN A 385 -16.24 -11.44 10.17
C GLN A 385 -17.58 -11.03 9.56
N ALA A 386 -17.69 -10.63 8.30
CA ALA A 386 -18.98 -10.31 7.66
C ALA A 386 -19.84 -11.56 7.44
N ARG A 387 -19.25 -12.76 7.46
CA ARG A 387 -20.00 -14.03 7.52
C ARG A 387 -20.50 -14.37 8.92
N GLN A 388 -19.97 -13.76 9.98
CA GLN A 388 -20.27 -14.12 11.37
C GLN A 388 -20.82 -12.96 12.22
N ALA A 389 -20.67 -11.71 11.80
CA ALA A 389 -21.18 -10.54 12.48
C ALA A 389 -22.64 -10.33 12.07
N ALA A 390 -23.53 -10.28 13.06
CA ALA A 390 -24.88 -9.80 12.86
C ALA A 390 -24.83 -8.41 12.19
N PRO A 391 -25.73 -8.09 11.24
CA PRO A 391 -25.78 -6.76 10.67
C PRO A 391 -25.94 -5.71 11.78
N PRO A 392 -25.32 -4.53 11.62
CA PRO A 392 -25.41 -3.48 12.63
C PRO A 392 -26.86 -3.08 12.85
N THR A 393 -27.25 -2.85 14.11
CA THR A 393 -28.62 -2.44 14.44
C THR A 393 -28.89 -1.00 13.99
N ARG A 394 -30.18 -0.64 13.90
CA ARG A 394 -30.60 0.73 13.58
C ARG A 394 -29.98 1.74 14.55
N GLU A 395 -29.93 1.43 15.85
CA GLU A 395 -29.33 2.29 16.88
C GLU A 395 -27.83 2.47 16.66
N GLN A 396 -27.11 1.39 16.33
CA GLN A 396 -25.68 1.44 16.04
C GLN A 396 -25.38 2.34 14.84
N LEU A 397 -26.18 2.23 13.76
CA LEU A 397 -26.06 3.09 12.59
C LEU A 397 -26.45 4.55 12.91
N ALA A 398 -27.51 4.76 13.69
CA ALA A 398 -27.93 6.09 14.12
C ALA A 398 -26.87 6.81 14.97
N GLY A 399 -26.00 6.07 15.66
CA GLY A 399 -24.86 6.60 16.40
C GLY A 399 -23.68 7.09 15.54
N LEU A 400 -23.57 6.64 14.28
CA LEU A 400 -22.45 7.00 13.41
C LEU A 400 -22.56 8.44 12.87
N PRO A 401 -21.45 9.16 12.64
CA PRO A 401 -21.49 10.45 11.96
C PRO A 401 -21.90 10.30 10.49
N ILE A 402 -22.48 11.35 9.88
CA ILE A 402 -22.96 11.33 8.48
C ILE A 402 -21.85 10.89 7.50
N ARG A 403 -20.61 11.32 7.72
CA ARG A 403 -19.44 10.95 6.92
C ARG A 403 -19.29 9.43 6.81
N ASP A 404 -19.45 8.72 7.92
CA ASP A 404 -19.23 7.27 8.00
C ASP A 404 -20.43 6.51 7.42
N LEU A 405 -21.65 7.03 7.58
CA LEU A 405 -22.84 6.51 6.90
C LEU A 405 -22.69 6.60 5.37
N MET A 406 -22.23 7.75 4.87
CA MET A 406 -21.97 7.97 3.44
C MET A 406 -20.83 7.11 2.90
N ALA A 407 -19.81 6.82 3.70
CA ALA A 407 -18.75 5.88 3.34
C ALA A 407 -19.29 4.45 3.21
N ARG A 408 -20.14 4.02 4.16
CA ARG A 408 -20.79 2.70 4.14
C ARG A 408 -21.75 2.54 2.96
N LEU A 409 -22.55 3.56 2.64
CA LEU A 409 -23.44 3.55 1.47
C LEU A 409 -22.64 3.40 0.17
N ARG A 410 -21.54 4.15 0.00
CA ARG A 410 -20.63 4.01 -1.14
C ARG A 410 -20.00 2.63 -1.24
N ALA A 411 -19.55 2.06 -0.12
CA ALA A 411 -18.99 0.71 -0.09
C ALA A 411 -20.03 -0.38 -0.46
N ALA A 412 -21.32 -0.10 -0.25
CA ALA A 412 -22.43 -0.97 -0.60
C ALA A 412 -23.02 -0.71 -2.00
N ASP A 413 -22.43 0.21 -2.78
CA ASP A 413 -22.94 0.68 -4.09
C ASP A 413 -24.40 1.19 -4.01
N LEU A 414 -24.74 1.87 -2.90
CA LEU A 414 -26.04 2.47 -2.68
C LEU A 414 -25.99 3.97 -2.99
N ASP A 415 -26.92 4.42 -3.83
CA ASP A 415 -27.08 5.83 -4.14
C ASP A 415 -27.73 6.55 -2.95
N ALA A 416 -27.02 7.56 -2.43
CA ALA A 416 -27.51 8.44 -1.37
C ALA A 416 -28.09 9.74 -1.91
N ASN A 417 -28.11 9.93 -3.24
CA ASN A 417 -28.68 11.12 -3.86
C ASN A 417 -30.19 11.15 -3.63
N GLY A 418 -30.63 12.09 -2.80
CA GLY A 418 -32.02 12.22 -2.37
C GLY A 418 -32.22 12.06 -0.86
N CYS A 419 -31.20 11.59 -0.14
CA CYS A 419 -31.23 11.59 1.32
C CYS A 419 -30.89 12.99 1.84
N THR A 420 -31.88 13.64 2.44
CA THR A 420 -31.77 14.97 3.06
C THR A 420 -31.53 14.88 4.55
N GLU A 421 -31.92 13.77 5.18
CA GLU A 421 -31.77 13.56 6.62
C GLU A 421 -30.86 12.37 6.95
N LYS A 422 -30.16 12.45 8.09
CA LYS A 422 -29.35 11.34 8.61
C LYS A 422 -30.17 10.06 8.77
N GLY A 423 -31.44 10.18 9.16
CA GLY A 423 -32.36 9.06 9.30
C GLY A 423 -32.53 8.26 8.01
N GLU A 424 -32.62 8.94 6.86
CA GLU A 424 -32.80 8.28 5.55
C GLU A 424 -31.57 7.47 5.14
N LEU A 425 -30.37 7.97 5.46
CA LEU A 425 -29.11 7.23 5.26
C LEU A 425 -29.07 5.95 6.10
N VAL A 426 -29.55 6.02 7.34
CA VAL A 426 -29.65 4.86 8.24
C VAL A 426 -30.65 3.84 7.71
N GLU A 427 -31.84 4.28 7.28
CA GLU A 427 -32.85 3.38 6.73
C GLU A 427 -32.39 2.67 5.45
N LEU A 428 -31.67 3.36 4.56
CA LEU A 428 -31.08 2.73 3.36
C LEU A 428 -30.12 1.59 3.72
N LEU A 429 -29.24 1.79 4.69
CA LEU A 429 -28.29 0.77 5.13
C LEU A 429 -28.99 -0.41 5.83
N VAL A 430 -30.02 -0.14 6.64
CA VAL A 430 -30.82 -1.20 7.27
C VAL A 430 -31.57 -2.03 6.23
N ALA A 431 -32.23 -1.38 5.27
CA ALA A 431 -32.96 -2.05 4.19
C ALA A 431 -32.03 -2.93 3.35
N HIS A 432 -30.82 -2.45 3.03
CA HIS A 432 -29.83 -3.23 2.30
C HIS A 432 -29.34 -4.45 3.11
N GLY A 433 -29.12 -4.29 4.42
CA GLY A 433 -28.76 -5.40 5.31
C GLY A 433 -29.83 -6.50 5.33
N GLN A 434 -31.11 -6.12 5.42
CA GLN A 434 -32.24 -7.05 5.40
C GLN A 434 -32.38 -7.77 4.05
N GLN A 435 -32.20 -7.05 2.92
CA GLN A 435 -32.23 -7.67 1.59
C GLN A 435 -31.13 -8.72 1.41
N ARG A 436 -29.92 -8.46 1.94
CA ARG A 436 -28.82 -9.44 1.91
C ARG A 436 -29.13 -10.68 2.76
N GLN A 437 -29.72 -10.50 3.94
CA GLN A 437 -30.15 -11.62 4.79
C GLN A 437 -31.26 -12.46 4.16
N ALA A 438 -32.21 -11.82 3.48
CA ALA A 438 -33.25 -12.54 2.75
C ALA A 438 -32.67 -13.36 1.58
N ALA A 439 -31.71 -12.79 0.84
CA ALA A 439 -31.06 -13.47 -0.27
C ALA A 439 -30.20 -14.67 0.19
N THR A 440 -29.46 -14.54 1.30
CA THR A 440 -28.68 -15.64 1.86
C THR A 440 -29.57 -16.73 2.45
N GLY A 441 -30.67 -16.36 3.11
CA GLY A 441 -31.68 -17.30 3.62
C GLY A 441 -32.35 -18.09 2.49
N ALA A 442 -32.71 -17.43 1.38
CA ALA A 442 -33.27 -18.09 0.21
C ALA A 442 -32.28 -19.05 -0.47
N ALA A 443 -31.00 -18.67 -0.57
CA ALA A 443 -29.95 -19.53 -1.13
C ALA A 443 -29.68 -20.75 -0.25
N ALA A 444 -29.65 -20.59 1.08
CA ALA A 444 -29.51 -21.71 2.02
C ALA A 444 -30.72 -22.64 1.99
N GLY A 445 -31.95 -22.09 1.90
CA GLY A 445 -33.18 -22.87 1.75
C GLY A 445 -33.24 -23.63 0.42
N ALA A 446 -32.79 -23.04 -0.69
CA ALA A 446 -32.70 -23.71 -1.98
C ALA A 446 -31.65 -24.84 -1.98
N ALA A 447 -30.51 -24.66 -1.30
CA ALA A 447 -29.51 -25.70 -1.13
C ALA A 447 -30.01 -26.86 -0.25
N ALA A 448 -30.80 -26.58 0.80
CA ALA A 448 -31.44 -27.60 1.62
C ALA A 448 -32.59 -28.32 0.89
N GLY A 449 -33.35 -27.61 0.04
CA GLY A 449 -34.41 -28.18 -0.79
C GLY A 449 -33.89 -29.05 -1.94
N ALA A 450 -32.74 -28.71 -2.54
CA ALA A 450 -32.11 -29.49 -3.59
C ALA A 450 -31.60 -30.86 -3.11
N ALA A 451 -31.37 -31.03 -1.80
CA ALA A 451 -31.02 -32.32 -1.20
C ALA A 451 -32.25 -33.25 -1.00
N ALA A 452 -33.49 -32.73 -1.08
CA ALA A 452 -34.71 -33.48 -0.81
C ALA A 452 -35.57 -33.80 -2.05
N GLY A 453 -35.25 -33.26 -3.22
CA GLY A 453 -36.11 -33.31 -4.41
C GLY A 453 -35.46 -33.90 -5.65
N GLN A 454 -35.15 -35.20 -5.66
CA GLN A 454 -34.93 -35.96 -6.89
C GLN A 454 -35.75 -37.26 -6.87
N ALA A 455 -37.04 -37.14 -7.17
CA ALA A 455 -37.87 -38.20 -7.76
C ALA A 455 -39.08 -37.56 -8.45
N GLY A 456 -39.12 -37.62 -9.78
CA GLY A 456 -40.32 -37.34 -10.58
C GLY A 456 -40.14 -36.24 -11.64
N ALA A 457 -39.99 -36.65 -12.90
CA ALA A 457 -39.98 -35.78 -14.08
C ALA A 457 -41.00 -36.27 -15.13
N ALA A 458 -41.34 -35.35 -16.05
CA ALA A 458 -42.11 -35.44 -17.32
C ALA A 458 -43.64 -35.23 -17.21
N ALA A 459 -44.37 -34.51 -18.08
CA ALA A 459 -44.18 -33.86 -19.40
C ALA A 459 -45.18 -32.65 -19.47
N ALA A 460 -45.29 -31.73 -20.45
CA ALA A 460 -45.41 -31.87 -21.90
C ALA A 460 -45.48 -30.49 -22.62
N GLU A 461 -45.69 -30.54 -23.93
CA GLU A 461 -45.41 -29.65 -25.07
C GLU A 461 -46.29 -28.40 -25.35
N CYS A 462 -45.84 -27.69 -26.41
CA CYS A 462 -46.27 -26.48 -27.11
C CYS A 462 -47.74 -26.35 -27.56
N ALA A 463 -48.21 -25.09 -27.70
CA ALA A 463 -49.16 -24.66 -28.76
C ALA A 463 -49.09 -23.14 -29.01
N ALA A 464 -49.27 -22.73 -30.26
CA ALA A 464 -49.24 -21.35 -30.74
C ALA A 464 -50.58 -20.91 -31.36
N GLY A 465 -50.91 -19.61 -31.22
CA GLY A 465 -51.85 -18.81 -32.03
C GLY A 465 -53.12 -18.32 -31.31
N PRO A 466 -53.81 -17.25 -31.77
CA PRO A 466 -53.39 -16.08 -32.55
C PRO A 466 -53.75 -14.73 -31.88
N ALA A 467 -53.50 -13.64 -32.62
CA ALA A 467 -53.45 -12.23 -32.23
C ALA A 467 -54.69 -11.66 -31.50
N ALA A 468 -54.43 -11.01 -30.35
CA ALA A 468 -55.24 -9.97 -29.76
C ALA A 468 -54.36 -8.74 -29.50
N ALA A 469 -54.88 -7.55 -29.84
CA ALA A 469 -54.19 -6.26 -29.83
C ALA A 469 -53.36 -6.03 -28.54
N ARG A 470 -52.04 -6.07 -28.68
CA ARG A 470 -51.10 -5.84 -27.57
C ARG A 470 -51.07 -4.35 -27.22
N PRO A 471 -51.13 -3.98 -25.92
CA PRO A 471 -50.90 -2.61 -25.49
C PRO A 471 -49.48 -2.20 -25.88
N ALA A 472 -49.31 -0.98 -26.39
CA ALA A 472 -48.02 -0.42 -26.81
C ALA A 472 -46.95 -0.65 -25.74
N GLY A 473 -46.08 -1.64 -25.99
CA GLY A 473 -45.08 -2.07 -25.03
C GLY A 473 -44.03 -0.99 -24.85
N ARG A 474 -43.56 -0.83 -23.60
CA ARG A 474 -42.47 0.08 -23.27
C ARG A 474 -41.20 -0.44 -23.95
N SER A 475 -40.63 0.36 -24.84
CA SER A 475 -39.37 0.08 -25.53
C SER A 475 -38.34 1.16 -25.23
N CYS A 476 -37.05 0.82 -25.40
CA CYS A 476 -35.98 1.79 -25.30
C CYS A 476 -36.08 2.82 -26.43
N ALA A 477 -36.07 4.10 -26.08
CA ALA A 477 -36.18 5.21 -27.05
C ALA A 477 -34.97 5.32 -28.01
N ALA A 478 -33.84 4.70 -27.70
CA ALA A 478 -32.64 4.74 -28.54
C ALA A 478 -32.52 3.49 -29.45
N CYS A 479 -32.61 2.29 -28.87
CA CYS A 479 -32.36 1.04 -29.59
C CYS A 479 -33.61 0.21 -29.90
N GLY A 480 -34.79 0.63 -29.44
CA GLY A 480 -36.06 -0.08 -29.64
C GLY A 480 -36.25 -1.34 -28.80
N ALA A 481 -35.28 -1.72 -27.95
CA ALA A 481 -35.37 -2.92 -27.13
C ALA A 481 -36.59 -2.90 -26.21
N THR A 482 -37.43 -3.94 -26.28
CA THR A 482 -38.60 -4.11 -25.41
C THR A 482 -38.21 -4.82 -24.10
N LYS A 483 -38.99 -4.60 -23.04
CA LYS A 483 -38.79 -5.30 -21.75
C LYS A 483 -38.89 -6.82 -21.95
N GLY A 484 -37.76 -7.52 -21.78
CA GLY A 484 -37.65 -8.98 -21.89
C GLY A 484 -36.72 -9.56 -20.82
N PRO A 485 -36.53 -10.90 -20.78
CA PRO A 485 -35.61 -11.54 -19.84
C PRO A 485 -34.20 -10.96 -20.01
N GLY A 486 -33.66 -10.35 -18.95
CA GLY A 486 -32.33 -9.72 -18.96
C GLY A 486 -32.27 -8.25 -19.43
N VAL A 487 -33.37 -7.68 -19.94
CA VAL A 487 -33.41 -6.26 -20.37
C VAL A 487 -34.18 -5.43 -19.34
N ARG A 488 -33.46 -4.66 -18.53
CA ARG A 488 -34.05 -3.69 -17.61
C ARG A 488 -34.22 -2.36 -18.33
N LEU A 489 -35.44 -1.83 -18.35
CA LEU A 489 -35.72 -0.48 -18.84
C LEU A 489 -35.83 0.49 -17.68
N GLN A 490 -35.00 1.54 -17.70
CA GLN A 490 -34.96 2.62 -16.73
C GLN A 490 -35.65 3.85 -17.32
N LYS A 491 -36.44 4.57 -16.52
CA LYS A 491 -37.03 5.85 -16.92
C LYS A 491 -35.96 6.95 -16.92
N CYS A 492 -36.11 7.95 -17.77
CA CYS A 492 -35.31 9.17 -17.65
C CYS A 492 -35.58 9.84 -16.30
N ALA A 493 -34.53 10.10 -15.51
CA ALA A 493 -34.65 10.70 -14.17
C ALA A 493 -35.20 12.14 -14.19
N GLY A 494 -35.09 12.85 -15.32
CA GLY A 494 -35.62 14.20 -15.49
C GLY A 494 -37.12 14.21 -15.76
N CYS A 495 -37.55 13.72 -16.93
CA CYS A 495 -38.95 13.81 -17.36
C CYS A 495 -39.81 12.59 -17.03
N HIS A 496 -39.23 11.42 -16.74
CA HIS A 496 -39.94 10.15 -16.46
C HIS A 496 -40.83 9.61 -17.59
N GLN A 497 -40.83 10.27 -18.77
CA GLN A 497 -41.67 9.91 -19.92
C GLN A 497 -41.05 8.84 -20.84
N VAL A 498 -39.73 8.83 -21.01
CA VAL A 498 -39.03 7.91 -21.91
C VAL A 498 -38.24 6.84 -21.15
N TYR A 499 -38.02 5.69 -21.79
CA TYR A 499 -37.30 4.55 -21.23
C TYR A 499 -35.98 4.28 -21.98
N PHE A 500 -34.96 3.85 -21.24
CA PHE A 500 -33.65 3.44 -21.77
C PHE A 500 -33.21 2.11 -21.16
N CYS A 501 -32.56 1.24 -21.94
CA CYS A 501 -32.06 -0.03 -21.40
C CYS A 501 -30.75 0.10 -20.60
N ASN A 502 -30.01 1.19 -20.80
CA ASN A 502 -28.77 1.52 -20.09
C ASN A 502 -28.39 3.00 -20.32
N THR A 503 -27.39 3.46 -19.57
CA THR A 503 -26.84 4.82 -19.64
C THR A 503 -26.26 5.18 -21.02
N ALA A 504 -25.76 4.20 -21.78
CA ALA A 504 -25.24 4.44 -23.13
C ALA A 504 -26.35 4.85 -24.11
N CYS A 505 -27.48 4.15 -24.08
CA CYS A 505 -28.69 4.50 -24.86
C CYS A 505 -29.26 5.87 -24.45
N GLN A 506 -29.21 6.21 -23.16
CA GLN A 506 -29.62 7.53 -22.68
C GLN A 506 -28.70 8.64 -23.23
N ARG A 507 -27.38 8.46 -23.15
CA ARG A 507 -26.40 9.43 -23.67
C ARG A 507 -26.51 9.61 -25.19
N GLN A 508 -26.75 8.51 -25.92
CA GLN A 508 -26.94 8.53 -27.37
C GLN A 508 -28.17 9.36 -27.77
N MET A 509 -29.29 9.21 -27.05
CA MET A 509 -30.53 9.95 -27.35
C MET A 509 -30.57 11.35 -26.71
N TRP A 510 -29.64 11.68 -25.82
CA TRP A 510 -29.66 12.93 -25.05
C TRP A 510 -29.72 14.20 -25.92
N PRO A 511 -28.96 14.35 -27.03
CA PRO A 511 -29.02 15.57 -27.85
C PRO A 511 -30.42 15.86 -28.39
N ALA A 512 -31.18 14.83 -28.77
CA ALA A 512 -32.55 14.96 -29.26
C ALA A 512 -33.58 15.04 -28.11
N HIS A 513 -33.33 14.36 -27.00
CA HIS A 513 -34.26 14.30 -25.86
C HIS A 513 -34.19 15.53 -24.96
N LYS A 514 -33.05 16.23 -24.87
CA LYS A 514 -32.78 17.28 -23.86
C LYS A 514 -33.86 18.36 -23.81
N ALA A 515 -34.27 18.90 -24.96
CA ALA A 515 -35.26 19.98 -25.01
C ALA A 515 -36.63 19.52 -24.47
N ALA A 516 -37.09 18.34 -24.89
CA ALA A 516 -38.34 17.75 -24.41
C ALA A 516 -38.25 17.37 -22.91
N CYS A 517 -37.09 16.88 -22.46
CA CYS A 517 -36.87 16.53 -21.06
C CYS A 517 -36.98 17.75 -20.15
N GLN A 518 -36.43 18.89 -20.55
CA GLN A 518 -36.47 20.13 -19.77
C GLN A 518 -37.87 20.74 -19.74
N ALA A 519 -38.60 20.70 -20.86
CA ALA A 519 -39.97 21.20 -20.93
C ALA A 519 -40.92 20.41 -20.02
N GLU A 520 -40.75 19.09 -19.96
CA GLU A 520 -41.60 18.23 -19.13
C GLU A 520 -41.18 18.23 -17.65
N ALA A 521 -39.87 18.35 -17.35
CA ALA A 521 -39.41 18.47 -15.96
C ALA A 521 -39.78 19.82 -15.31
N ALA A 522 -40.14 20.82 -16.12
CA ALA A 522 -40.62 22.12 -15.64
C ALA A 522 -42.14 22.16 -15.41
N ARG A 523 -42.87 21.11 -15.80
CA ARG A 523 -44.28 20.91 -15.46
C ARG A 523 -44.38 20.16 -14.15
#